data_AF-A0A0C2XAA2-F1
#
_entry.id   AF-A0A0C2XAA2-F1
#
_cell.length_a   1.000
_cell.length_b   1.000
_cell.length_c   1.000
_cell.angle_alpha   90.00
_cell.angle_beta   90.00
_cell.angle_gamma   90.00
#
_symmetry.space_group_name_H-M   'P 1'
#
loop_
_entity.id
_entity.type
_entity.pdbx_description
1 polymer ?
#
loop_
_entity_poly.entity_id
_entity_poly.type
_entity_poly.pdbx_seq_one_letter_code
_entity_poly.pdbx_strand_id
1 'polypeptide(L)'
;MYALRLLRCRFASNLHRPSPPPLPRNQQREFEELVRKAQGSSSQHVSDSELAMHPDARQPLEPEFAGDTNPVTGEKGGPKREPVRKWHEGDWSFKGRVSDF
;
A
#
# COMPACT_ATOMS: atom_id res chain seq x y z
N MET A 1 30.71 38.08 18.04
CA MET A 1 30.70 36.60 17.98
C MET A 1 29.44 36.17 17.22
N TYR A 2 29.49 36.04 15.89
CA TYR A 2 28.32 35.66 15.09
C TYR A 2 28.44 34.18 14.66
N ALA A 3 27.49 33.35 15.10
CA ALA A 3 27.40 31.95 14.74
C ALA A 3 26.73 31.80 13.36
N LEU A 4 27.47 31.29 12.37
CA LEU A 4 26.96 30.95 11.04
C LEU A 4 26.14 29.65 11.14
N ARG A 5 24.83 29.75 10.95
CA ARG A 5 23.95 28.57 10.78
C ARG A 5 24.27 27.90 9.44
N LEU A 6 24.69 26.64 9.52
CA LEU A 6 24.92 25.76 8.38
C LEU A 6 23.61 25.56 7.57
N LEU A 7 23.56 26.06 6.34
CA LEU A 7 22.57 25.60 5.36
C LEU A 7 22.90 24.16 4.98
N ARG A 8 22.20 23.19 5.58
CA ARG A 8 22.26 21.79 5.19
C ARG A 8 21.37 21.58 3.96
N CYS A 9 21.90 21.84 2.77
CA CYS A 9 21.30 21.36 1.53
C CYS A 9 21.75 19.90 1.34
N ARG A 10 21.00 18.93 1.86
CA ARG A 10 21.27 17.51 1.60
C ARG A 10 20.56 17.07 0.32
N PHE A 11 21.12 17.41 -0.83
CA PHE A 11 20.93 16.65 -2.07
C PHE A 11 22.08 15.66 -2.18
N ALA A 12 21.90 14.45 -1.67
CA ALA A 12 22.89 13.39 -1.81
C ALA A 12 22.26 12.20 -2.53
N SER A 13 22.23 12.27 -3.86
CA SER A 13 22.12 11.11 -4.73
C SER A 13 23.30 11.14 -5.70
N ASN A 14 24.29 10.28 -5.48
CA ASN A 14 25.47 10.08 -6.35
C ASN A 14 25.14 9.36 -7.67
N LEU A 15 23.93 9.52 -8.20
CA LEU A 15 23.50 8.97 -9.49
C LEU A 15 23.41 10.13 -10.47
N HIS A 16 24.11 10.06 -11.61
CA HIS A 16 24.14 11.06 -12.70
C HIS A 16 22.80 11.21 -13.45
N ARG A 17 21.68 11.23 -12.74
CA ARG A 17 20.33 11.38 -13.31
C ARG A 17 19.83 12.77 -13.00
N PRO A 18 19.27 13.51 -13.97
CA PRO A 18 18.68 14.82 -13.68
C PRO A 18 17.49 14.63 -12.73
N SER A 19 17.62 15.13 -11.50
CA SER A 19 16.49 15.27 -10.59
C SER A 19 15.74 16.57 -10.89
N PRO A 20 14.41 16.61 -10.72
CA PRO A 20 13.67 17.85 -10.84
C PRO A 20 14.22 18.91 -9.87
N PRO A 21 14.23 20.19 -10.25
CA PRO A 21 14.68 21.25 -9.37
C PRO A 21 13.76 21.35 -8.14
N PRO A 22 14.30 21.65 -6.94
CA PRO A 22 13.48 21.84 -5.74
C PRO A 22 12.52 23.01 -5.90
N LEU A 23 11.31 22.87 -5.34
CA LEU A 23 10.35 23.97 -5.28
C LEU A 23 10.82 25.05 -4.28
N PRO A 24 10.46 26.33 -4.53
CA PRO A 24 10.51 27.40 -3.55
C PRO A 24 9.82 27.03 -2.23
N ARG A 25 10.30 27.59 -1.11
CA ARG A 25 9.83 27.22 0.24
C ARG A 25 8.33 27.43 0.46
N ASN A 26 7.73 28.46 -0.14
CA ASN A 26 6.30 28.72 -0.05
C ASN A 26 5.50 27.62 -0.77
N GLN A 27 5.91 27.27 -1.99
CA GLN A 27 5.25 26.23 -2.79
C GLN A 27 5.40 24.84 -2.18
N GLN A 28 6.59 24.51 -1.66
CA GLN A 28 6.83 23.24 -0.97
C GLN A 28 5.93 23.08 0.28
N ARG A 29 5.74 24.15 1.06
CA ARG A 29 4.86 24.14 2.24
C ARG A 29 3.39 23.92 1.86
N GLU A 30 2.91 24.64 0.84
CA GLU A 30 1.54 24.48 0.35
C GLU A 30 1.31 23.05 -0.15
N PHE A 31 2.25 22.49 -0.91
CA PHE A 31 2.20 21.10 -1.35
C PHE A 31 2.11 20.12 -0.18
N GLU A 32 3.00 20.25 0.80
CA GLU A 32 3.02 19.39 1.99
C GLU A 32 1.73 19.51 2.82
N GLU A 33 1.17 20.71 2.93
CA GLU A 33 -0.10 20.96 3.60
C GLU A 33 -1.27 20.30 2.86
N LEU A 34 -1.33 20.42 1.54
CA LEU A 34 -2.34 19.76 0.71
C LEU A 34 -2.24 18.24 0.78
N VAL A 35 -1.03 17.68 0.71
CA VAL A 35 -0.79 16.24 0.88
C VAL A 35 -1.24 15.80 2.27
N ARG A 36 -0.86 16.53 3.32
CA ARG A 36 -1.28 16.23 4.69
C ARG A 36 -2.80 16.34 4.86
N LYS A 37 -3.46 17.29 4.20
CA LYS A 37 -4.92 17.44 4.25
C LYS A 37 -5.63 16.29 3.54
N ALA A 38 -5.13 15.88 2.37
CA ALA A 38 -5.66 14.75 1.63
C ALA A 38 -5.45 13.41 2.37
N GLN A 39 -4.33 13.28 3.09
CA GLN A 39 -4.04 12.10 3.91
C GLN A 39 -4.74 12.15 5.29
N GLY A 40 -4.91 13.34 5.87
CA GLY A 40 -5.30 13.57 7.28
C GLY A 40 -6.79 13.35 7.59
N SER A 41 -7.65 13.23 6.59
CA SER A 41 -9.02 12.72 6.78
C SER A 41 -9.09 11.24 7.20
N SER A 42 -7.94 10.56 7.33
CA SER A 42 -7.82 9.16 7.72
C SER A 42 -7.40 8.92 9.18
N SER A 43 -7.28 9.96 10.02
CA SER A 43 -6.82 9.78 11.40
C SER A 43 -7.96 9.46 12.37
N GLN A 44 -8.43 8.22 12.33
CA GLN A 44 -9.13 7.54 13.42
C GLN A 44 -8.83 6.05 13.33
N HIS A 45 -7.74 5.61 13.96
CA HIS A 45 -7.55 4.26 14.52
C HIS A 45 -8.13 3.07 13.71
N VAL A 46 -7.69 2.86 12.46
CA VAL A 46 -7.96 1.62 11.75
C VAL A 46 -6.66 1.12 11.11
N SER A 47 -6.44 -0.21 11.17
CA SER A 47 -5.24 -0.89 10.71
C SER A 47 -4.72 -0.42 9.34
N ASP A 48 -3.41 -0.52 9.10
CA ASP A 48 -2.72 -0.10 7.86
C ASP A 48 -3.36 -0.61 6.54
N SER A 49 -4.25 -1.60 6.61
CA SER A 49 -5.01 -2.11 5.47
C SER A 49 -6.21 -1.23 5.05
N GLU A 50 -6.73 -0.38 5.92
CA GLU A 50 -7.97 0.40 5.70
C GLU A 50 -7.69 1.87 5.37
N LEU A 51 -6.53 2.38 5.78
CA LEU A 51 -6.12 3.78 5.61
C LEU A 51 -5.87 4.19 4.13
N ALA A 52 -5.83 3.24 3.19
CA ALA A 52 -5.50 3.48 1.78
C ALA A 52 -6.56 2.97 0.79
N MET A 53 -7.75 2.59 1.24
CA MET A 53 -8.80 2.13 0.34
C MET A 53 -9.53 3.34 -0.28
N HIS A 54 -9.28 3.57 -1.57
CA HIS A 54 -10.05 4.48 -2.42
C HIS A 54 -11.55 4.20 -2.28
N PRO A 55 -12.48 5.17 -2.45
CA PRO A 55 -13.92 4.90 -2.45
C PRO A 55 -14.33 3.78 -3.43
N ASP A 56 -13.60 3.61 -4.53
CA ASP A 56 -13.83 2.53 -5.51
C ASP A 56 -13.02 1.25 -5.22
N ALA A 57 -12.26 1.20 -4.14
CA ALA A 57 -11.51 0.01 -3.77
C ALA A 57 -12.47 -1.12 -3.45
N ARG A 58 -12.23 -2.29 -4.05
CA ARG A 58 -13.04 -3.47 -3.77
C ARG A 58 -12.80 -3.92 -2.34
N GLN A 59 -13.89 -4.25 -1.66
CA GLN A 59 -13.85 -4.81 -0.32
C GLN A 59 -12.97 -6.07 -0.28
N PRO A 60 -12.18 -6.27 0.78
CA PRO A 60 -11.47 -7.51 0.98
C PRO A 60 -12.46 -8.68 1.05
N LEU A 61 -12.00 -9.85 0.60
CA LEU A 61 -12.82 -11.05 0.61
C LEU A 61 -12.78 -11.66 2.01
N GLU A 62 -13.94 -12.04 2.51
CA GLU A 62 -14.06 -12.75 3.78
C GLU A 62 -13.30 -14.09 3.74
N PRO A 63 -12.65 -14.49 4.85
CA PRO A 63 -12.03 -15.80 5.00
C PRO A 63 -13.10 -16.91 4.98
N GLU A 64 -12.76 -18.08 4.43
CA GLU A 64 -13.69 -19.22 4.32
C GLU A 64 -13.77 -20.05 5.60
N PHE A 65 -12.72 -20.00 6.42
CA PHE A 65 -12.67 -20.71 7.70
C PHE A 65 -12.05 -19.86 8.81
N ALA A 66 -12.47 -20.14 10.05
CA ALA A 66 -11.93 -19.53 11.25
C ALA A 66 -10.77 -20.36 11.82
N GLY A 67 -9.83 -19.70 12.50
CA GLY A 67 -8.64 -20.33 13.07
C GLY A 67 -7.47 -20.46 12.09
N ASP A 68 -6.49 -21.28 12.47
CA ASP A 68 -5.23 -21.45 11.74
C ASP A 68 -5.21 -22.70 10.86
N THR A 69 -6.17 -23.61 11.05
CA THR A 69 -6.21 -24.91 10.38
C THR A 69 -7.38 -24.97 9.40
N ASN A 70 -7.10 -25.31 8.15
CA ASN A 70 -8.13 -25.54 7.14
C ASN A 70 -8.92 -26.83 7.48
N PRO A 71 -10.25 -26.79 7.65
CA PRO A 71 -11.04 -27.98 8.00
C PRO A 71 -11.12 -29.03 6.88
N VAL A 72 -10.82 -28.67 5.63
CA VAL A 72 -10.89 -29.57 4.47
C VAL A 72 -9.54 -30.24 4.20
N THR A 73 -8.45 -29.47 4.20
CA THR A 73 -7.10 -29.97 3.85
C THR A 73 -6.26 -30.31 5.08
N GLY A 74 -6.63 -29.82 6.27
CA GLY A 74 -5.84 -29.98 7.51
C GLY A 74 -4.58 -29.12 7.56
N GLU A 75 -4.32 -28.28 6.56
CA GLU A 75 -3.16 -27.41 6.50
C GLU A 75 -3.22 -26.32 7.57
N LYS A 76 -2.09 -26.05 8.24
CA LYS A 76 -1.96 -25.03 9.27
C LYS A 76 -1.14 -23.84 8.76
N GLY A 77 -1.64 -22.62 8.95
CA GLY A 77 -0.95 -21.39 8.59
C GLY A 77 -0.99 -21.04 7.09
N GLY A 78 -1.82 -21.73 6.31
CA GLY A 78 -2.07 -21.42 4.91
C GLY A 78 -3.06 -20.26 4.72
N PRO A 79 -3.28 -19.81 3.47
CA PRO A 79 -4.34 -18.86 3.16
C PRO A 79 -5.69 -19.32 3.72
N LYS A 80 -6.42 -18.43 4.41
CA LYS A 80 -7.74 -18.73 5.00
C LYS A 80 -8.87 -18.95 3.99
N ARG A 81 -8.49 -19.08 2.72
CA ARG A 81 -9.36 -19.25 1.57
C ARG A 81 -8.54 -19.93 0.50
N GLU A 82 -9.13 -20.95 -0.13
CA GLU A 82 -8.49 -21.66 -1.22
C GLU A 82 -8.17 -20.68 -2.38
N PRO A 83 -6.89 -20.47 -2.71
CA PRO A 83 -6.51 -19.54 -3.79
C PRO A 83 -7.04 -19.99 -5.15
N VAL A 84 -7.12 -21.30 -5.42
CA VAL A 84 -7.55 -21.84 -6.71
C VAL A 84 -8.86 -22.60 -6.54
N ARG A 85 -9.98 -21.99 -6.93
CA ARG A 85 -11.26 -22.70 -6.97
C ARG A 85 -11.31 -23.56 -8.23
N LYS A 86 -11.46 -24.88 -8.08
CA LYS A 86 -11.80 -25.77 -9.19
C LYS A 86 -13.15 -25.31 -9.77
N TRP A 87 -13.16 -24.71 -10.96
CA TRP A 87 -14.39 -24.65 -11.73
C TRP A 87 -14.60 -26.04 -12.35
N HIS A 88 -15.85 -26.46 -12.54
CA HIS A 88 -16.22 -27.82 -12.97
C HIS A 88 -15.56 -28.30 -14.29
N GLU A 89 -14.76 -27.47 -14.96
CA GLU A 89 -14.17 -27.68 -16.28
C GLU A 89 -12.75 -27.07 -16.43
N GLY A 90 -11.93 -27.10 -15.36
CA GLY A 90 -10.46 -27.10 -15.51
C GLY A 90 -9.71 -25.77 -15.49
N ASP A 91 -10.37 -24.61 -15.43
CA ASP A 91 -9.66 -23.32 -15.41
C ASP A 91 -9.17 -22.94 -14.01
N TRP A 92 -7.85 -22.74 -13.86
CA TRP A 92 -7.25 -22.17 -12.66
C TRP A 92 -7.45 -20.66 -12.66
N SER A 93 -8.28 -20.17 -11.73
CA SER A 93 -8.55 -18.74 -11.60
C SER A 93 -8.25 -18.22 -10.19
N PHE A 94 -7.53 -17.11 -10.10
CA PHE A 94 -7.30 -16.37 -8.86
C PHE A 94 -8.09 -15.06 -8.89
N LYS A 95 -8.94 -14.83 -7.88
CA LYS A 95 -9.83 -13.64 -7.81
C LYS A 95 -10.65 -13.41 -9.09
N GLY A 96 -11.05 -14.48 -9.78
CA GLY A 96 -11.84 -14.43 -11.02
C GLY A 96 -11.03 -14.03 -12.26
N ARG A 97 -9.69 -14.07 -12.19
CA ARG A 97 -8.81 -13.93 -13.35
C ARG A 97 -8.17 -15.27 -13.65
N VAL A 98 -8.20 -15.67 -14.92
CA VAL A 98 -7.46 -16.81 -15.45
C VAL A 98 -6.03 -16.36 -15.73
N SER A 99 -5.05 -17.16 -15.35
CA SER A 99 -3.63 -16.93 -15.67
C SER A 99 -3.16 -18.03 -16.62
N ASP A 100 -2.55 -17.64 -17.75
CA ASP A 100 -1.73 -18.49 -18.58
C ASP A 100 -0.26 -18.46 -18.07
N PHE A 101 0.39 -19.61 -18.00
CA PHE A 101 1.81 -19.77 -17.64
C PHE A 101 2.59 -20.30 -18.83
#